data_AF-A0A960SQU6-F1
#
_entry.id   AF-A0A960SQU6-F1
#
_cell.length_a   1.000
_cell.length_b   1.000
_cell.length_c   1.000
_cell.angle_alpha   90.00
_cell.angle_beta   90.00
_cell.angle_gamma   90.00
#
_symmetry.space_group_name_H-M   'P 1'
#
loop_
_entity.id
_entity.type
_entity.pdbx_description
1 polymer ?
#
loop_
_entity_poly.entity_id
_entity_poly.type
_entity_poly.pdbx_seq_one_letter_code
_entity_poly.pdbx_strand_id
1 'polypeptide(L)' 'LFPALDIPRSGTRKEEKLFAANQIDAIRKLRRMMVDLNPIEAMETLQGALRKYKTNAELLSKLL' A
#
# COMPACT_ATOMS: atom_id res chain seq x y z
N LEU A 1 10.01 0.91 -14.69
CA LEU A 1 8.98 1.05 -13.64
C LEU A 1 9.63 1.79 -12.46
N PHE A 2 9.08 2.91 -12.00
CA PHE A 2 9.60 3.67 -10.86
C PHE A 2 8.43 4.07 -9.95
N PRO A 3 8.56 4.04 -8.62
CA PRO A 3 9.75 3.64 -7.83
C PRO A 3 9.99 2.13 -7.84
N ALA A 4 11.25 1.70 -7.70
CA ALA A 4 11.64 0.30 -7.66
C ALA A 4 11.63 -0.23 -6.21
N LEU A 5 10.42 -0.47 -5.68
CA LEU A 5 10.21 -0.90 -4.30
C LEU A 5 9.85 -2.38 -4.23
N ASP A 6 10.44 -3.08 -3.26
CA ASP A 6 10.07 -4.44 -2.88
C ASP A 6 9.09 -4.37 -1.69
N ILE A 7 7.80 -4.52 -1.97
CA ILE A 7 6.72 -4.35 -0.98
C ILE A 7 6.73 -5.46 0.08
N PRO A 8 6.86 -6.76 -0.28
CA PRO A 8 6.97 -7.83 0.71
C PRO A 8 8.17 -7.69 1.66
N ARG A 9 9.32 -7.23 1.16
CA ARG A 9 10.53 -7.07 1.99
C ARG A 9 10.59 -5.75 2.77
N SER A 10 9.89 -4.72 2.30
CA SER A 10 9.80 -3.43 3.00
C SER A 10 8.88 -3.55 4.21
N GLY A 11 9.16 -2.83 5.30
CA GLY A 11 8.27 -2.80 6.47
C GLY A 11 8.93 -2.12 7.66
N THR A 12 8.11 -1.55 8.54
CA THR A 12 8.58 -0.85 9.74
C THR A 12 8.15 -1.61 10.99
N ARG A 13 9.07 -1.85 11.92
CA ARG A 13 8.74 -2.47 13.20
C ARG A 13 7.82 -1.55 14.00
N LYS A 14 6.78 -2.15 14.63
CA LYS A 14 5.77 -1.43 15.43
C LYS A 14 5.06 -0.31 14.65
N GLU A 15 4.72 -0.57 13.39
CA GLU A 15 4.01 0.38 12.52
C GLU A 15 2.68 0.88 13.10
N GLU A 16 2.06 0.12 14.02
CA GLU A 16 0.86 0.52 14.77
C GLU A 16 1.03 1.76 15.64
N LYS A 17 2.27 2.16 15.94
CA LYS A 17 2.55 3.41 16.65
C LYS A 17 2.74 4.61 15.71
N LEU A 18 2.90 4.37 14.41
CA LEU A 18 3.19 5.40 13.41
C LEU A 18 1.94 5.82 12.65
N PHE A 19 0.98 4.91 12.48
CA PHE A 19 -0.26 5.16 11.77
C PHE A 19 -1.43 5.28 12.74
N ALA A 20 -2.44 6.06 12.35
CA ALA A 20 -3.69 6.12 13.07
C ALA A 20 -4.40 4.74 13.03
N ALA A 21 -5.09 4.39 14.11
CA ALA A 21 -5.74 3.08 14.25
C ALA A 21 -6.77 2.80 13.14
N ASN A 22 -7.40 3.85 12.59
CA ASN A 22 -8.33 3.75 11.48
C ASN A 22 -7.66 3.58 10.10
N GLN A 23 -6.35 3.77 9.97
CA GLN A 23 -5.64 3.66 8.69
C GLN A 23 -4.83 2.38 8.59
N ILE A 24 -4.37 1.82 9.72
CA ILE A 24 -3.46 0.69 9.71
C ILE A 24 -4.07 -0.56 9.06
N ASP A 25 -5.36 -0.80 9.26
CA ASP A 25 -6.03 -1.97 8.69
C ASP A 25 -6.14 -1.87 7.16
N ALA A 26 -6.42 -0.67 6.64
CA ALA A 26 -6.41 -0.40 5.21
C ALA A 26 -5.00 -0.56 4.59
N ILE A 27 -3.95 -0.07 5.28
CA ILE A 27 -2.56 -0.24 4.85
C ILE A 27 -2.18 -1.72 4.80
N ARG A 28 -2.53 -2.48 5.85
CA ARG A 28 -2.27 -3.92 5.90
C ARG A 28 -3.02 -4.69 4.82
N LYS A 29 -4.27 -4.31 4.52
CA LYS A 29 -5.06 -4.88 3.43
C LYS A 29 -4.41 -4.61 2.07
N LEU A 30 -3.99 -3.36 1.82
CA LEU A 30 -3.26 -2.97 0.61
C LEU A 30 -1.99 -3.82 0.45
N ARG A 31 -1.22 -3.98 1.54
CA ARG A 31 0.00 -4.80 1.53
C ARG A 31 -0.30 -6.26 1.18
N ARG A 32 -1.32 -6.88 1.81
CA ARG A 32 -1.68 -8.27 1.51
C ARG A 32 -2.03 -8.48 0.04
N MET A 33 -2.84 -7.59 -0.53
CA MET A 33 -3.20 -7.64 -1.96
C MET A 33 -1.97 -7.58 -2.87
N MET A 34 -0.89 -6.91 -2.46
CA MET A 34 0.35 -6.78 -3.24
C MET A 34 1.35 -7.91 -3.02
N VAL A 35 1.25 -8.63 -1.89
CA VAL A 35 2.10 -9.79 -1.59
C VAL A 35 1.70 -11.00 -2.44
N ASP A 36 0.43 -11.13 -2.78
CA ASP A 36 -0.09 -12.23 -3.61
C ASP A 36 0.25 -12.07 -5.11
N LEU A 37 0.73 -10.89 -5.53
CA LEU A 37 1.06 -10.57 -6.91
C LEU A 37 2.57 -10.64 -7.16
N ASN A 38 2.95 -10.84 -8.43
CA ASN A 38 4.34 -10.69 -8.83
C ASN A 38 4.81 -9.23 -8.61
N PRO A 39 6.08 -8.97 -8.25
CA PRO A 39 6.55 -7.62 -7.91
C PRO A 39 6.28 -6.56 -8.99
N ILE A 40 6.34 -6.94 -10.27
CA ILE A 40 6.06 -6.03 -11.40
C ILE A 40 4.57 -5.67 -11.42
N GLU A 41 3.68 -6.66 -11.37
CA GLU A 41 2.22 -6.48 -11.37
C GLU A 41 1.74 -5.71 -10.13
N ALA A 42 2.33 -6.01 -8.96
CA ALA A 42 2.04 -5.30 -7.72
C ALA A 42 2.35 -3.80 -7.86
N MET A 43 3.50 -3.46 -8.46
CA MET A 43 3.93 -2.09 -8.67
C MET A 43 3.12 -1.36 -9.74
N GLU A 44 2.67 -2.05 -10.80
CA GLU A 44 1.75 -1.49 -11.78
C GLU A 44 0.37 -1.23 -11.18
N THR A 45 -0.13 -2.16 -10.38
CA THR A 45 -1.39 -2.01 -9.64
C THR A 45 -1.32 -0.84 -8.67
N LEU A 46 -0.21 -0.72 -7.91
CA LEU A 46 0.01 0.41 -7.01
C LEU A 46 0.04 1.74 -7.76
N GLN A 47 0.77 1.82 -8.87
CA GLN A 47 0.82 3.03 -9.69
C GLN A 47 -0.55 3.39 -10.28
N GLY A 48 -1.33 2.40 -10.73
CA GLY A 48 -2.69 2.61 -11.21
C GLY A 48 -3.59 3.20 -10.11
N ALA A 49 -3.51 2.67 -8.90
CA ALA A 49 -4.23 3.18 -7.74
C ALA A 49 -3.79 4.61 -7.38
N LEU A 50 -2.48 4.87 -7.30
CA LEU A 50 -1.93 6.20 -6.98
C LEU A 50 -2.22 7.24 -8.06
N ARG A 51 -2.37 6.84 -9.33
CA ARG A 51 -2.81 7.75 -10.41
C ARG A 51 -4.29 8.08 -10.33
N LYS A 52 -5.11 7.18 -9.78
CA LYS A 52 -6.56 7.33 -9.68
C LYS A 52 -6.98 8.27 -8.54
N TYR A 53 -6.21 8.33 -7.46
CA TYR A 53 -6.52 9.15 -6.28
C TYR A 53 -5.48 10.24 -6.09
N LYS A 54 -5.92 11.45 -5.73
CA LYS A 54 -5.02 12.60 -5.60
C LYS A 54 -4.19 12.52 -4.30
N THR A 55 -4.74 11.87 -3.28
CA THR A 55 -4.10 11.74 -1.96
C THR A 55 -4.11 10.31 -1.44
N ASN A 56 -3.11 9.97 -0.62
CA ASN A 56 -3.06 8.67 0.06
C ASN A 56 -4.27 8.45 1.00
N ALA A 57 -4.79 9.53 1.59
CA ALA A 57 -5.98 9.46 2.44
C ALA A 57 -7.22 9.02 1.66
N GLU A 58 -7.44 9.57 0.45
CA GLU A 58 -8.51 9.14 -0.45
C GLU A 58 -8.35 7.66 -0.83
N LEU A 59 -7.15 7.24 -1.23
CA LEU A 59 -6.87 5.84 -1.57
C LEU A 59 -7.18 4.90 -0.40
N LEU A 60 -6.64 5.18 0.79
CA LEU A 60 -6.82 4.35 1.97
C LEU A 60 -8.28 4.32 2.44
N SER A 61 -9.02 5.42 2.29
CA SER A 61 -10.46 5.45 2.62
C SER A 61 -11.32 4.53 1.76
N LYS A 62 -10.86 4.17 0.55
CA LYS A 62 -11.56 3.21 -0.34
C LYS A 62 -11.26 1.75 0.00
N LEU A 63 -10.28 1.51 0.86
CA LEU A 63 -9.84 0.17 1.27
C LEU A 63 -10.31 -0.20 2.68
N LEU A 64 -10.76 0.79 3.45
CA LEU A 64 -11.47 0.62 4.72
C LEU A 64 -12.74 -0.23 4.54
#